data_AF-A0A5K0X7L4-F1
#
_entry.id   AF-A0A5K0X7L4-F1
#
_cell.length_a   1.000
_cell.length_b   1.000
_cell.length_c   1.000
_cell.angle_alpha   90.00
_cell.angle_beta   90.00
_cell.angle_gamma   90.00
#
_symmetry.space_group_name_H-M   'P 1'
#
loop_
_entity.id
_entity.type
_entity.pdbx_description
1 polymer ?
#
loop_
_entity_poly.entity_id
_entity_poly.type
_entity_poly.pdbx_seq_one_letter_code
_entity_poly.pdbx_strand_id
1 'polypeptide(L)' 'IREMDLPVEPYEWYLDLRRYGTVKHCGFGLGFERMILFATGIDNIRDVIPFPRYPGRADL' A
#
# COMPACT_ATOMS: atom_id res chain seq x y z
N ILE A 1 -13.53 10.32 -4.85
CA ILE A 1 -12.65 11.23 -5.63
C ILE A 1 -13.21 12.63 -5.75
N ARG A 2 -14.39 12.87 -6.35
CA ARG A 2 -15.00 14.23 -6.41
C ARG A 2 -15.31 14.83 -5.02
N GLU A 3 -15.84 14.01 -4.11
CA GLU A 3 -16.09 14.42 -2.71
C GLU A 3 -14.82 14.61 -1.88
N MET A 4 -13.69 14.05 -2.33
CA MET A 4 -12.40 14.14 -1.64
C MET A 4 -11.47 15.18 -2.29
N ASP A 5 -12.00 16.00 -3.20
CA ASP A 5 -11.27 17.02 -3.95
C ASP A 5 -10.01 16.49 -4.66
N LEU A 6 -10.08 15.26 -5.19
CA LEU A 6 -8.99 14.62 -5.91
C LEU A 6 -9.11 14.87 -7.43
N PRO A 7 -8.01 15.22 -8.12
CA PRO A 7 -8.01 15.42 -9.57
C PRO A 7 -8.40 14.12 -10.28
N VAL A 8 -9.22 14.18 -11.32
CA VAL A 8 -9.84 13.00 -11.94
C VAL A 8 -8.91 12.38 -12.99
N GLU A 9 -8.15 13.21 -13.67
CA GLU A 9 -7.26 12.89 -14.78
C GLU A 9 -6.30 11.72 -14.46
N PRO A 10 -5.59 11.68 -13.30
CA PRO A 10 -4.70 10.56 -12.98
C PRO A 10 -5.42 9.23 -12.68
N TYR A 11 -6.72 9.27 -12.37
CA TYR A 11 -7.51 8.08 -12.06
C TYR A 11 -8.37 7.59 -13.23
N GLU A 12 -8.37 8.31 -14.37
CA GLU A 12 -9.26 8.02 -15.50
C GLU A 12 -9.16 6.55 -15.94
N TRP A 13 -7.93 6.04 -16.09
CA TRP A 13 -7.66 4.64 -16.45
C TRP A 13 -8.30 3.63 -15.47
N TYR A 14 -8.29 3.94 -14.16
CA TYR A 14 -8.80 3.06 -13.12
C TYR A 14 -10.33 3.11 -13.04
N LEU A 15 -10.91 4.27 -13.29
CA LEU A 15 -12.36 4.44 -13.39
C LEU A 15 -12.92 3.75 -14.63
N ASP A 16 -12.15 3.75 -15.71
CA ASP A 16 -12.55 3.14 -16.98
C ASP A 16 -12.76 1.63 -16.89
N LEU A 17 -12.04 0.97 -15.97
CA LEU A 17 -12.23 -0.45 -15.66
C LEU A 17 -13.68 -0.81 -15.27
N ARG A 18 -14.48 0.17 -14.85
CA ARG A 18 -15.88 -0.02 -14.44
C ARG A 18 -16.87 0.35 -15.55
N ARG A 19 -16.41 0.87 -16.70
CA ARG A 19 -17.26 1.35 -17.81
C ARG A 19 -18.12 0.25 -18.43
N TYR A 20 -17.57 -0.95 -18.59
CA TYR A 20 -18.22 -2.08 -19.29
C TYR A 20 -18.79 -3.15 -18.35
N GLY A 21 -19.07 -2.77 -17.10
CA GLY A 21 -19.56 -3.67 -16.06
C GLY A 21 -18.45 -4.11 -15.12
N THR A 22 -18.77 -4.12 -13.83
CA THR A 22 -17.87 -4.55 -12.76
C THR A 22 -18.63 -5.41 -11.78
N VAL A 23 -17.98 -6.42 -11.22
CA VAL A 23 -18.53 -7.22 -10.12
C VAL A 23 -18.31 -6.50 -8.80
N LYS A 24 -19.14 -6.72 -7.79
CA LYS A 24 -18.85 -6.24 -6.44
C LYS A 24 -17.64 -6.98 -5.89
N HIS A 25 -16.54 -6.26 -5.69
CA HIS A 25 -15.28 -6.79 -5.16
C HIS A 25 -14.75 -5.89 -4.04
N CYS A 26 -14.01 -6.49 -3.13
CA CYS A 26 -13.21 -5.79 -2.13
C CYS A 26 -11.86 -6.50 -1.99
N GLY A 27 -10.90 -5.83 -1.37
CA GLY A 27 -9.59 -6.39 -1.08
C GLY A 27 -9.03 -5.72 0.18
N PHE A 28 -8.03 -6.36 0.78
CA PHE A 28 -7.25 -5.81 1.88
C PHE A 28 -5.76 -5.90 1.55
N GLY A 29 -4.97 -5.01 2.16
CA GLY A 29 -3.52 -5.06 2.11
C GLY A 29 -2.96 -5.42 3.48
N LEU A 30 -1.92 -6.25 3.51
CA LEU A 30 -1.17 -6.58 4.72
C LEU A 30 0.31 -6.33 4.46
N GLY A 31 0.95 -5.55 5.33
CA GLY A 31 2.40 -5.35 5.29
C GLY A 31 3.10 -6.60 5.80
N PHE A 32 3.89 -7.25 4.95
CA PHE A 32 4.56 -8.52 5.27
C PHE A 32 5.52 -8.37 6.45
N GLU A 33 6.32 -7.30 6.46
CA GLU A 33 7.26 -6.98 7.52
C GLU A 33 6.54 -6.69 8.85
N ARG A 34 5.37 -6.03 8.78
CA ARG A 34 4.54 -5.80 9.97
C ARG A 34 3.91 -7.09 10.51
N MET A 35 3.57 -8.03 9.63
CA MET A 35 3.12 -9.36 10.04
C MET A 35 4.24 -10.13 10.77
N ILE A 36 5.48 -10.06 10.27
CA ILE A 36 6.65 -10.65 10.93
C ILE A 36 6.89 -9.98 12.28
N LEU A 37 6.84 -8.65 12.34
CA LEU A 37 6.99 -7.89 13.59
C LEU A 37 5.97 -8.36 14.64
N PHE A 38 4.70 -8.48 14.24
CA PHE A 38 3.63 -8.98 15.11
C PHE A 38 3.86 -10.44 15.56
N ALA A 39 4.29 -11.31 14.65
CA ALA A 39 4.51 -12.73 14.96
C ALA A 39 5.73 -12.98 15.85
N THR A 40 6.77 -12.14 15.74
CA THR A 40 8.06 -12.30 16.44
C THR A 40 8.15 -11.48 17.72
N GLY A 41 7.31 -10.46 17.90
CA GLY A 41 7.34 -9.57 19.06
C GLY A 41 8.53 -8.59 19.07
N ILE A 42 9.18 -8.39 17.92
CA ILE A 42 10.26 -7.42 17.75
C ILE A 42 9.67 -5.99 17.82
N ASP A 43 10.35 -5.07 18.49
CA ASP A 43 9.81 -3.71 18.70
C ASP A 43 9.95 -2.80 17.46
N ASN A 44 10.96 -3.03 16.62
CA ASN A 44 11.26 -2.17 15.48
C ASN A 44 11.18 -2.92 14.14
N ILE A 45 10.43 -2.35 13.18
CA ILE A 45 10.27 -2.90 11.83
C ILE A 45 11.60 -2.96 11.05
N ARG A 46 12.60 -2.18 11.43
CA ARG A 46 13.91 -2.20 10.77
C ARG A 46 14.68 -3.49 11.06
N ASP A 47 14.41 -4.12 12.20
CA ASP A 47 15.12 -5.31 12.65
C ASP A 47 14.59 -6.59 11.98
N VAL A 48 13.42 -6.50 11.32
CA VAL A 48 12.84 -7.59 10.51
C VAL A 48 13.14 -7.47 9.02
N ILE A 49 13.90 -6.44 8.60
CA ILE A 49 14.25 -6.17 7.20
C ILE A 49 15.77 -6.20 7.04
N PRO A 50 16.34 -7.06 6.18
CA PRO A 50 17.80 -7.12 5.99
C PRO A 50 18.45 -5.80 5.56
N PHE A 51 17.80 -5.06 4.66
CA PHE A 51 18.26 -3.76 4.15
C PHE A 51 17.14 -2.71 4.28
N PRO A 52 16.92 -2.14 5.48
CA PRO A 52 15.80 -1.25 5.72
C PRO A 52 15.99 0.09 5.00
N ARG A 53 14.91 0.60 4.41
CA ARG A 53 14.85 1.93 3.76
C ARG A 53 14.03 2.88 4.61
N TYR A 54 14.56 4.06 4.92
CA TYR A 54 13.85 5.10 5.66
C TYR A 54 14.43 6.49 5.33
N PRO A 55 13.74 7.60 5.67
CA PRO A 55 14.26 8.93 5.39
C PRO A 55 15.69 9.12 5.93
N GLY A 56 16.62 9.49 5.05
CA GLY A 56 18.04 9.63 5.38
C GLY A 56 18.89 8.35 5.28
N ARG A 57 18.32 7.20 4.88
CA ARG A 57 19.07 5.96 4.63
C ARG A 57 18.47 5.15 3.49
N ALA A 58 19.20 5.11 2.36
CA ALA A 58 18.77 4.44 1.12
C ALA A 58 19.93 3.72 0.39
N ASP A 59 21.07 3.57 1.04
CA ASP A 59 22.30 2.93 0.57
C ASP A 59 22.26 1.40 0.71
N LEU A 60 22.81 0.68 -0.27
CA LEU A 60 23.01 -0.78 -0.22
C LEU A 60 24.23 -1.14 0.63
#